data_AF-A0A6G0UEN3-F1
#
_entry.id   AF-A0A6G0UEN3-F1
#
_cell.length_a   1.000
_cell.length_b   1.000
_cell.length_c   1.000
_cell.angle_alpha   90.00
_cell.angle_beta   90.00
_cell.angle_gamma   90.00
#
_symmetry.space_group_name_H-M   'P 1'
#
loop_
_entity.id
_entity.type
_entity.pdbx_description
1 polymer ?
#
loop_
_entity_poly.entity_id
_entity_poly.type
_entity_poly.pdbx_seq_one_letter_code
_entity_poly.pdbx_strand_id
1 'polypeptide(L)'
;QDYFKEGLNSTGTKFFAWLFLAAWCSDMTFQPVIALNRFIVIIFPLYSHIFDRKKTIICSMMALFLGSFGAFLVNFFVPCCIVYVYYGAYSYLYIGTSFNYIDHYIEFPLNIIIFSVSILLYITIFIHVRKHNTKISGLTQQQLLSRKNKEIRYAMQFSLYTIFAFIAWVTFRLFPMIVPPNKLYLFTVTPVCLIIHCTITSFIFIFFNKEFKHKFFGGSVYNSNNS
;
A
#
# COMPACT_ATOMS: atom_id res chain seq x y z
N GLN A 1 -15.52 -18.92 24.30
CA GLN A 1 -16.12 -18.58 23.00
C GLN A 1 -17.38 -17.72 23.18
N ASP A 2 -18.10 -17.79 24.30
CA ASP A 2 -19.36 -17.06 24.50
C ASP A 2 -19.18 -15.56 24.81
N TYR A 3 -18.13 -15.16 25.53
CA TYR A 3 -17.76 -13.74 25.69
C TYR A 3 -17.43 -13.02 24.37
N PHE A 4 -17.00 -13.77 23.35
CA PHE A 4 -16.79 -13.21 22.02
C PHE A 4 -18.13 -12.97 21.30
N LYS A 5 -19.12 -13.88 21.44
CA LYS A 5 -20.44 -13.81 20.78
C LYS A 5 -21.31 -12.65 21.21
N GLU A 6 -21.20 -12.18 22.45
CA GLU A 6 -21.95 -11.01 22.93
C GLU A 6 -21.31 -9.68 22.47
N GLY A 7 -19.98 -9.58 22.42
CA GLY A 7 -19.26 -8.42 21.86
C GLY A 7 -19.31 -8.31 20.33
N LEU A 8 -19.69 -9.40 19.66
CA LEU A 8 -19.76 -9.56 18.21
C LEU A 8 -20.88 -8.75 17.54
N ASN A 9 -21.93 -8.39 18.28
CA ASN A 9 -23.06 -7.62 17.75
C ASN A 9 -23.00 -6.12 18.08
N SER A 10 -21.96 -5.67 18.76
CA SER A 10 -21.69 -4.24 18.95
C SER A 10 -21.48 -3.54 17.60
N THR A 11 -22.25 -2.47 17.35
CA THR A 11 -22.09 -1.61 16.16
C THR A 11 -20.66 -1.10 16.02
N GLY A 12 -19.99 -0.82 17.15
CA GLY A 12 -18.61 -0.35 17.15
C GLY A 12 -17.64 -1.37 16.57
N THR A 13 -17.78 -2.65 16.92
CA THR A 13 -16.86 -3.68 16.44
C THR A 13 -17.03 -3.96 14.95
N LYS A 14 -18.27 -3.93 14.45
CA LYS A 14 -18.56 -4.01 13.01
C LYS A 14 -18.00 -2.81 12.24
N PHE A 15 -18.07 -1.62 12.82
CA PHE A 15 -17.47 -0.42 12.24
C PHE A 15 -15.94 -0.52 12.14
N PHE A 16 -15.26 -0.97 13.19
CA PHE A 16 -13.79 -1.14 13.14
C PHE A 16 -13.34 -2.24 12.19
N ALA A 17 -14.10 -3.33 12.09
CA ALA A 17 -13.89 -4.37 11.09
C ALA A 17 -14.04 -3.83 9.66
N TRP A 18 -15.10 -3.08 9.39
CA TRP A 18 -15.28 -2.41 8.11
C TRP A 18 -14.15 -1.43 7.82
N LEU A 19 -13.74 -0.61 8.79
CA LEU A 19 -12.66 0.36 8.62
C LEU A 19 -11.33 -0.32 8.26
N PHE A 20 -11.00 -1.42 8.95
CA PHE A 20 -9.83 -2.23 8.63
C PHE A 20 -9.90 -2.78 7.20
N LEU A 21 -11.04 -3.36 6.82
CA LEU A 21 -11.20 -3.95 5.49
C LEU A 21 -11.24 -2.88 4.39
N ALA A 22 -11.81 -1.71 4.66
CA ALA A 22 -11.82 -0.57 3.75
C ALA A 22 -10.39 -0.07 3.51
N ALA A 23 -9.58 0.07 4.56
CA ALA A 23 -8.17 0.41 4.42
C ALA A 23 -7.41 -0.64 3.60
N TRP A 24 -7.68 -1.92 3.83
CA TRP A 24 -7.08 -3.03 3.10
C TRP A 24 -7.43 -3.00 1.60
N CYS A 25 -8.72 -2.93 1.26
CA CYS A 25 -9.20 -2.86 -0.12
C CYS A 25 -8.70 -1.57 -0.81
N SER A 26 -8.65 -0.45 -0.09
CA SER A 26 -8.09 0.79 -0.63
C SER A 26 -6.61 0.65 -1.00
N ASP A 27 -5.77 0.04 -0.16
CA ASP A 27 -4.36 -0.18 -0.51
C ASP A 27 -4.21 -1.00 -1.81
N MET A 28 -5.04 -2.04 -1.98
CA MET A 28 -5.05 -2.85 -3.20
C MET A 28 -5.42 -2.02 -4.46
N THR A 29 -6.33 -1.06 -4.32
CA THR A 29 -6.68 -0.15 -5.44
C THR A 29 -5.64 0.94 -5.67
N PHE A 30 -4.93 1.40 -4.63
CA PHE A 30 -3.91 2.44 -4.76
C PHE A 30 -2.62 1.94 -5.40
N GLN A 31 -2.21 0.69 -5.12
CA GLN A 31 -1.03 0.04 -5.70
C GLN A 31 -0.90 0.23 -7.22
N PRO A 32 -1.87 -0.19 -8.05
CA PRO A 32 -1.77 -0.05 -9.49
C PRO A 32 -1.80 1.41 -9.94
N VAL A 33 -2.57 2.28 -9.28
CA VAL A 33 -2.63 3.72 -9.61
C VAL A 33 -1.26 4.38 -9.41
N ILE A 34 -0.59 4.11 -8.28
CA ILE A 34 0.73 4.66 -7.97
C ILE A 34 1.78 4.10 -8.96
N ALA A 35 1.75 2.80 -9.23
CA ALA A 35 2.69 2.14 -10.14
C ALA A 35 2.55 2.69 -11.57
N LEU A 36 1.33 2.79 -12.10
CA LEU A 36 1.06 3.33 -13.45
C LEU A 36 1.42 4.80 -13.57
N ASN A 37 1.07 5.62 -12.58
CA ASN A 37 1.45 7.03 -12.54
C ASN A 37 2.98 7.19 -12.63
N ARG A 38 3.74 6.45 -11.81
CA ARG A 38 5.22 6.49 -11.85
C ARG A 38 5.78 5.96 -13.16
N PHE A 39 5.19 4.89 -13.70
CA PHE A 39 5.60 4.29 -14.96
C PHE A 39 5.48 5.29 -16.12
N ILE A 40 4.31 5.90 -16.29
CA ILE A 40 4.04 6.87 -17.36
C ILE A 40 4.94 8.10 -17.21
N VAL A 41 5.00 8.71 -16.02
CA VAL A 41 5.78 9.94 -15.82
C VAL A 41 7.28 9.72 -16.04
N ILE A 42 7.83 8.55 -15.71
CA ILE A 42 9.27 8.28 -15.82
C ILE A 42 9.67 7.78 -17.21
N ILE A 43 8.93 6.84 -17.79
CA ILE A 43 9.31 6.18 -19.06
C ILE A 43 8.75 6.95 -20.26
N PHE A 44 7.56 7.53 -20.11
CA PHE A 44 6.80 8.19 -21.17
C PHE A 44 6.52 9.65 -20.83
N PRO A 45 7.55 10.50 -20.66
CA PRO A 45 7.38 11.87 -20.19
C PRO A 45 6.48 12.73 -21.09
N LEU A 46 6.41 12.42 -22.39
CA LEU A 46 5.49 13.09 -23.33
C LEU A 46 4.00 12.84 -22.99
N TYR A 47 3.71 11.70 -22.34
CA TYR A 47 2.37 11.29 -21.93
C TYR A 47 2.08 11.61 -20.45
N SER A 48 2.94 12.39 -19.78
CA SER A 48 2.73 12.74 -18.36
C SER A 48 1.42 13.51 -18.11
N HIS A 49 0.87 14.18 -19.13
CA HIS A 49 -0.42 14.88 -19.10
C HIS A 49 -1.63 13.96 -18.83
N ILE A 50 -1.47 12.64 -19.01
CA ILE A 50 -2.49 11.65 -18.61
C ILE A 50 -2.66 11.67 -17.08
N PHE A 51 -1.59 11.92 -16.34
CA PHE A 51 -1.55 11.99 -14.88
C PHE A 51 -1.22 13.41 -14.36
N ASP A 52 -1.98 14.41 -14.82
CA ASP A 52 -1.93 15.74 -14.23
C ASP A 52 -2.49 15.74 -12.80
N ARG A 53 -2.07 16.72 -11.97
CA ARG A 53 -2.47 16.83 -10.55
C ARG A 53 -3.97 16.66 -10.33
N LYS A 54 -4.82 17.28 -11.16
CA LYS A 54 -6.28 17.15 -11.07
C LYS A 54 -6.75 15.72 -11.33
N LYS A 55 -6.25 15.09 -12.40
CA LYS A 55 -6.61 13.72 -12.78
C LYS A 55 -6.12 12.71 -11.74
N THR A 56 -4.90 12.89 -11.23
CA THR A 56 -4.34 12.03 -10.17
C THR A 56 -5.14 12.10 -8.89
N ILE A 57 -5.64 13.29 -8.49
CA ILE A 57 -6.55 13.44 -7.35
C ILE A 57 -7.86 12.69 -7.59
N ILE A 58 -8.46 12.84 -8.78
CA ILE A 58 -9.70 12.13 -9.14
C ILE A 58 -9.50 10.61 -9.11
N CYS A 59 -8.44 10.09 -9.74
CA CYS A 59 -8.12 8.66 -9.71
C CYS A 59 -7.90 8.16 -8.27
N SER A 60 -7.24 8.96 -7.43
CA SER A 60 -7.00 8.63 -6.02
C SER A 60 -8.30 8.57 -5.21
N MET A 61 -9.21 9.53 -5.43
CA MET A 61 -10.54 9.52 -4.81
C MET A 61 -11.38 8.33 -5.28
N MET A 62 -11.33 7.99 -6.57
CA MET A 62 -12.02 6.83 -7.11
C MET A 62 -11.48 5.52 -6.50
N ALA A 63 -10.16 5.38 -6.34
CA ALA A 63 -9.55 4.24 -5.68
C ALA A 63 -10.04 4.10 -4.22
N LEU A 64 -10.02 5.18 -3.45
CA LEU A 64 -10.54 5.20 -2.07
C LEU A 64 -12.01 4.78 -2.01
N PHE A 65 -12.83 5.32 -2.92
CA PHE A 65 -14.26 4.99 -3.00
C PHE A 65 -14.47 3.51 -3.34
N LEU A 66 -13.78 2.99 -4.36
CA LEU A 66 -13.84 1.58 -4.76
C LEU A 66 -13.43 0.64 -3.61
N GLY A 67 -12.35 0.96 -2.90
CA GLY A 67 -11.90 0.17 -1.75
C GLY A 67 -12.92 0.18 -0.61
N SER A 68 -13.46 1.36 -0.26
CA SER A 68 -14.48 1.49 0.79
C SER A 68 -15.79 0.80 0.43
N PHE A 69 -16.21 0.90 -0.84
CA PHE A 69 -17.40 0.25 -1.36
C PHE A 69 -17.23 -1.28 -1.40
N GLY A 70 -16.08 -1.79 -1.83
CA GLY A 70 -15.75 -3.21 -1.78
C GLY A 70 -15.83 -3.76 -0.35
N ALA A 71 -15.22 -3.07 0.61
CA ALA A 71 -15.28 -3.46 2.02
C ALA A 71 -16.71 -3.39 2.60
N PHE A 72 -17.53 -2.44 2.14
CA PHE A 72 -18.94 -2.37 2.49
C PHE A 72 -19.73 -3.57 1.94
N LEU A 73 -19.53 -3.95 0.68
CA LEU A 73 -20.17 -5.12 0.09
C LEU A 73 -19.79 -6.41 0.84
N VAL A 74 -18.50 -6.59 1.14
CA VAL A 74 -18.02 -7.78 1.87
C VAL A 74 -18.56 -7.83 3.30
N ASN A 75 -18.65 -6.71 4.02
CA ASN A 75 -19.12 -6.72 5.41
C ASN A 75 -20.65 -6.75 5.56
N PHE A 76 -21.41 -6.14 4.64
CA PHE A 76 -22.85 -5.93 4.81
C PHE A 76 -23.72 -6.73 3.83
N PHE A 77 -23.25 -6.99 2.61
CA PHE A 77 -24.03 -7.71 1.59
C PHE A 77 -23.67 -9.19 1.50
N VAL A 78 -22.43 -9.56 1.80
CA VAL A 78 -21.97 -10.96 1.77
C VAL A 78 -21.57 -11.39 3.18
N PRO A 79 -22.54 -11.70 4.07
CA PRO A 79 -22.28 -11.93 5.50
C PRO A 79 -21.54 -13.25 5.81
N CYS A 80 -20.95 -13.91 4.82
CA CYS A 80 -20.11 -15.08 5.08
C CYS A 80 -18.68 -14.64 5.40
N CYS A 81 -18.13 -15.15 6.52
CA CYS A 81 -16.76 -14.88 6.95
C CYS A 81 -16.49 -13.41 7.30
N ILE A 82 -17.26 -12.87 8.25
CA ILE A 82 -17.03 -11.51 8.77
C ILE A 82 -15.68 -11.48 9.50
N VAL A 83 -14.83 -10.52 9.12
CA VAL A 83 -13.61 -10.21 9.86
C VAL A 83 -13.99 -9.53 11.15
N TYR A 84 -13.63 -10.11 12.29
CA TYR A 84 -13.84 -9.52 13.60
C TYR A 84 -12.54 -9.02 14.16
N VAL A 85 -12.49 -7.73 14.52
CA VAL A 85 -11.33 -7.13 15.19
C VAL A 85 -11.56 -7.17 16.70
N TYR A 86 -10.72 -7.92 17.41
CA TYR A 86 -10.75 -8.01 18.86
C TYR A 86 -9.73 -7.05 19.47
N TYR A 87 -10.23 -5.99 20.11
CA TYR A 87 -9.41 -4.94 20.71
C TYR A 87 -8.53 -5.43 21.88
N GLY A 88 -9.00 -6.41 22.66
CA GLY A 88 -8.29 -6.89 23.86
C GLY A 88 -6.95 -7.58 23.57
N ALA A 89 -6.79 -8.13 22.37
CA ALA A 89 -5.53 -8.74 21.92
C ALA A 89 -4.97 -8.08 20.66
N TYR A 90 -5.57 -6.98 20.18
CA TYR A 90 -5.26 -6.38 18.87
C TYR A 90 -5.20 -7.42 17.74
N SER A 91 -6.11 -8.40 17.77
CA SER A 91 -6.13 -9.53 16.85
C SER A 91 -7.36 -9.48 15.95
N TYR A 92 -7.35 -10.25 14.86
CA TYR A 92 -8.54 -10.44 14.02
C TYR A 92 -8.91 -11.92 13.94
N LEU A 93 -10.19 -12.21 13.72
CA LEU A 93 -10.71 -13.58 13.55
C LEU A 93 -11.80 -13.58 12.48
N TYR A 94 -11.79 -14.58 11.59
CA TYR A 94 -12.92 -14.84 10.71
C TYR A 94 -13.98 -15.65 11.45
N ILE A 95 -15.22 -15.15 11.46
CA ILE A 95 -16.34 -15.85 12.07
C ILE A 95 -17.28 -16.30 10.96
N GLY A 96 -17.33 -17.62 10.79
CA GLY A 96 -18.07 -18.31 9.75
C GLY A 96 -17.42 -19.67 9.52
N THR A 97 -18.22 -20.74 9.51
CA THR A 97 -17.76 -22.12 9.25
C THR A 97 -17.68 -22.45 7.77
N SER A 98 -17.99 -21.50 6.89
CA SER A 98 -18.02 -21.68 5.44
C SER A 98 -16.75 -21.16 4.78
N PHE A 99 -16.35 -21.81 3.69
CA PHE A 99 -15.28 -21.35 2.82
C PHE A 99 -15.63 -19.97 2.23
N ASN A 100 -14.73 -18.99 2.33
CA ASN A 100 -14.96 -17.66 1.73
C ASN A 100 -14.64 -17.70 0.23
N TYR A 101 -15.67 -17.91 -0.58
CA TYR A 101 -15.56 -18.02 -2.04
C TYR A 101 -15.07 -16.71 -2.69
N ILE A 102 -15.46 -15.54 -2.20
CA ILE A 102 -15.04 -14.25 -2.76
C ILE A 102 -13.55 -14.03 -2.49
N ASP A 103 -13.15 -14.24 -1.24
CA ASP A 103 -11.75 -14.12 -0.83
C ASP A 103 -10.84 -15.11 -1.59
N HIS A 104 -11.30 -16.34 -1.86
CA HIS A 104 -10.51 -17.36 -2.56
C HIS A 104 -10.50 -17.24 -4.09
N TYR A 105 -11.63 -17.00 -4.72
CA TYR A 105 -11.74 -17.02 -6.18
C TYR A 105 -11.63 -15.65 -6.84
N ILE A 106 -11.81 -14.56 -6.10
CA ILE A 106 -11.79 -13.20 -6.65
C ILE A 106 -10.62 -12.42 -6.06
N GLU A 107 -10.59 -12.21 -4.74
CA GLU A 107 -9.60 -11.32 -4.13
C GLU A 107 -8.18 -11.90 -4.21
N PHE A 108 -8.01 -13.20 -3.96
CA PHE A 108 -6.71 -13.84 -4.04
C PHE A 108 -6.04 -13.75 -5.42
N PRO A 109 -6.68 -14.18 -6.53
CA PRO A 109 -6.06 -14.05 -7.85
C PRO A 109 -5.89 -12.59 -8.26
N LEU A 110 -6.83 -11.71 -7.91
CA LEU A 110 -6.70 -10.27 -8.19
C LEU A 110 -5.47 -9.68 -7.49
N ASN A 111 -5.25 -10.01 -6.22
CA ASN A 111 -4.07 -9.56 -5.47
C ASN A 111 -2.77 -10.05 -6.11
N ILE A 112 -2.71 -11.32 -6.52
CA ILE A 112 -1.54 -11.87 -7.23
C ILE A 112 -1.27 -11.11 -8.53
N ILE A 113 -2.31 -10.82 -9.30
CA ILE A 113 -2.19 -10.05 -10.55
C ILE A 113 -1.69 -8.63 -10.26
N ILE A 114 -2.28 -7.94 -9.29
CA ILE A 114 -1.91 -6.56 -8.93
C ILE A 114 -0.45 -6.50 -8.46
N PHE A 115 -0.03 -7.40 -7.57
CA PHE A 115 1.36 -7.48 -7.11
C PHE A 115 2.31 -7.78 -8.27
N SER A 116 1.98 -8.74 -9.12
CA SER A 116 2.82 -9.14 -10.26
C SER A 116 2.98 -7.99 -11.26
N VAL A 117 1.89 -7.35 -11.65
CA VAL A 117 1.90 -6.19 -12.56
C VAL A 117 2.69 -5.04 -11.94
N SER A 118 2.47 -4.73 -10.66
CA SER A 118 3.20 -3.67 -9.98
C SER A 118 4.71 -3.94 -9.96
N ILE A 119 5.12 -5.17 -9.64
CA ILE A 119 6.53 -5.59 -9.66
C ILE A 119 7.14 -5.42 -11.05
N LEU A 120 6.45 -5.86 -12.11
CA LEU A 120 6.93 -5.71 -13.49
C LEU A 120 7.10 -4.24 -13.90
N LEU A 121 6.13 -3.38 -13.55
CA LEU A 121 6.22 -1.94 -13.83
C LEU A 121 7.42 -1.30 -13.12
N TYR A 122 7.65 -1.63 -11.85
CA TYR A 122 8.79 -1.10 -11.10
C TYR A 122 10.14 -1.64 -11.59
N ILE A 123 10.24 -2.91 -11.97
CA ILE A 123 11.43 -3.47 -12.62
C ILE A 123 11.72 -2.71 -13.92
N THR A 124 10.69 -2.44 -14.72
CA THR A 124 10.82 -1.70 -15.98
C THR A 124 11.31 -0.28 -15.73
N ILE A 125 10.74 0.43 -14.74
CA ILE A 125 11.21 1.76 -14.31
C ILE A 125 12.68 1.70 -13.91
N PHE A 126 13.07 0.72 -13.10
CA PHE A 126 14.45 0.57 -12.63
C PHE A 126 15.43 0.36 -13.79
N ILE A 127 15.12 -0.56 -14.71
CA ILE A 127 15.94 -0.83 -15.90
C ILE A 127 16.04 0.42 -16.78
N HIS A 128 14.93 1.12 -16.99
CA HIS A 128 14.88 2.34 -17.79
C HIS A 128 15.77 3.43 -17.21
N VAL A 129 15.64 3.71 -15.91
CA VAL A 129 16.46 4.73 -15.23
C VAL A 129 17.94 4.37 -15.31
N ARG A 130 18.30 3.09 -15.07
CA ARG A 130 19.68 2.61 -15.16
C ARG A 130 20.27 2.78 -16.57
N LYS A 131 19.53 2.39 -17.60
CA LYS A 131 19.95 2.50 -19.01
C LYS A 131 20.07 3.95 -19.46
N HIS A 132 19.16 4.83 -19.01
CA HIS A 132 19.22 6.24 -19.33
C HIS A 132 20.41 6.94 -18.65
N ASN A 133 20.76 6.52 -17.43
CA ASN A 133 21.91 7.08 -16.72
C ASN A 133 23.26 6.62 -17.26
N THR A 134 23.38 5.39 -17.81
CA THR A 134 24.63 4.91 -18.41
C THR A 134 24.92 5.47 -19.80
N LYS A 135 23.91 5.99 -20.52
CA LYS A 135 24.03 6.49 -21.90
C LYS A 135 24.49 7.94 -22.03
N ILE A 136 24.54 8.71 -20.95
CA ILE A 136 24.84 10.14 -21.03
C ILE A 136 26.32 10.38 -20.73
N SER A 137 27.09 10.60 -21.80
CA SER A 137 28.48 11.04 -21.77
C SER A 137 28.56 12.56 -21.54
N GLY A 138 29.54 13.04 -20.76
CA GLY A 138 29.80 14.48 -20.58
C GLY A 138 29.18 15.15 -19.34
N LEU A 139 28.77 14.38 -18.33
CA LEU A 139 28.26 14.93 -17.07
C LEU A 139 29.38 15.23 -16.07
N THR A 140 29.19 16.26 -15.26
CA THR A 140 30.05 16.55 -14.11
C THR A 140 29.91 15.47 -13.01
N GLN A 141 30.93 15.30 -12.18
CA GLN A 141 30.94 14.33 -11.07
C GLN A 141 29.77 14.54 -10.10
N GLN A 142 29.37 15.79 -9.84
CA GLN A 142 28.20 16.11 -9.00
C GLN A 142 26.87 15.65 -9.63
N GLN A 143 26.72 15.81 -10.95
CA GLN A 143 25.51 15.36 -11.65
C GLN A 143 25.41 13.83 -11.68
N LEU A 144 26.54 13.13 -11.84
CA LEU A 144 26.61 11.67 -11.76
C LEU A 144 26.20 11.16 -10.35
N LEU A 145 26.74 11.77 -9.29
CA LEU A 145 26.38 11.42 -7.90
C LEU A 145 24.89 11.68 -7.61
N SER A 146 24.34 12.81 -8.05
CA SER A 146 22.92 13.15 -7.86
C SER A 146 21.98 12.13 -8.54
N ARG A 147 22.38 11.63 -9.73
CA ARG A 147 21.62 10.61 -10.48
C ARG A 147 21.69 9.23 -9.85
N LYS A 148 22.88 8.79 -9.42
CA LYS A 148 23.05 7.54 -8.66
C LYS A 148 22.22 7.55 -7.37
N ASN A 149 22.19 8.70 -6.68
CA ASN A 149 21.32 8.87 -5.51
C ASN A 149 19.82 8.88 -5.86
N LYS A 150 19.43 9.25 -7.09
CA LYS A 150 18.03 9.13 -7.56
C LYS A 150 17.66 7.66 -7.81
N GLU A 151 18.55 6.88 -8.43
CA GLU A 151 18.38 5.44 -8.64
C GLU A 151 18.23 4.67 -7.33
N ILE A 152 19.16 4.85 -6.40
CA ILE A 152 19.15 4.18 -5.08
C ILE A 152 17.84 4.48 -4.35
N ARG A 153 17.38 5.73 -4.42
CA ARG A 153 16.11 6.13 -3.83
C ARG A 153 14.93 5.37 -4.46
N TYR A 154 14.81 5.33 -5.78
CA TYR A 154 13.72 4.57 -6.41
C TYR A 154 13.77 3.07 -6.06
N ALA A 155 14.97 2.49 -6.03
CA ALA A 155 15.15 1.10 -5.63
C ALA A 155 14.71 0.84 -4.18
N MET A 156 15.10 1.71 -3.24
CA MET A 156 14.68 1.63 -1.84
C MET A 156 13.18 1.83 -1.67
N GLN A 157 12.58 2.79 -2.38
CA GLN A 157 11.14 3.03 -2.33
C GLN A 157 10.37 1.78 -2.76
N PHE A 158 10.80 1.17 -3.88
CA PHE A 158 10.16 -0.04 -4.39
C PHE A 158 10.38 -1.25 -3.48
N SER A 159 11.62 -1.53 -3.08
CA SER A 159 11.94 -2.72 -2.29
C SER A 159 11.25 -2.72 -0.94
N LEU A 160 11.30 -1.60 -0.21
CA LEU A 160 10.64 -1.47 1.09
C LEU A 160 9.12 -1.57 0.93
N TYR A 161 8.53 -0.84 -0.02
CA TYR A 161 7.08 -0.89 -0.23
C TYR A 161 6.60 -2.33 -0.51
N THR A 162 7.25 -3.03 -1.44
CA THR A 162 6.85 -4.38 -1.86
C THR A 162 7.10 -5.43 -0.78
N ILE A 163 8.24 -5.40 -0.08
CA ILE A 163 8.55 -6.38 0.98
C ILE A 163 7.53 -6.28 2.11
N PHE A 164 7.27 -5.08 2.63
CA PHE A 164 6.36 -4.92 3.76
C PHE A 164 4.89 -5.15 3.36
N ALA A 165 4.49 -4.76 2.15
CA ALA A 165 3.16 -5.08 1.64
C ALA A 165 2.97 -6.61 1.51
N PHE A 166 3.97 -7.31 0.98
CA PHE A 166 3.93 -8.76 0.83
C PHE A 166 3.89 -9.47 2.18
N ILE A 167 4.69 -9.05 3.16
CA ILE A 167 4.67 -9.63 4.52
C ILE A 167 3.28 -9.43 5.17
N ALA A 168 2.72 -8.23 5.09
CA ALA A 168 1.38 -7.95 5.62
C ALA A 168 0.32 -8.82 4.93
N TRP A 169 0.40 -8.96 3.60
CA TRP A 169 -0.52 -9.79 2.82
C TRP A 169 -0.41 -11.28 3.16
N VAL A 170 0.81 -11.82 3.22
CA VAL A 170 1.07 -13.22 3.56
C VAL A 170 0.58 -13.54 4.97
N THR A 171 0.86 -12.67 5.94
CA THR A 171 0.40 -12.85 7.33
C THR A 171 -1.12 -12.79 7.41
N PHE A 172 -1.76 -11.84 6.73
CA PHE A 172 -3.22 -11.76 6.69
C PHE A 172 -3.87 -13.03 6.12
N ARG A 173 -3.27 -13.61 5.07
CA ARG A 173 -3.85 -14.71 4.31
C ARG A 173 -3.50 -16.11 4.81
N LEU A 174 -2.24 -16.35 5.18
CA LEU A 174 -1.78 -17.68 5.60
C LEU A 174 -2.09 -17.95 7.08
N PHE A 175 -2.15 -16.93 7.94
CA PHE A 175 -2.38 -17.16 9.37
C PHE A 175 -3.71 -17.83 9.65
N PRO A 176 -4.84 -17.45 9.02
CA PRO A 176 -6.10 -18.18 9.15
C PRO A 176 -6.05 -19.66 8.71
N MET A 177 -5.11 -20.05 7.84
CA MET A 177 -4.96 -21.43 7.36
C MET A 177 -4.07 -22.29 8.27
N ILE A 178 -3.06 -21.67 8.89
CA ILE A 178 -2.01 -22.39 9.64
C ILE A 178 -2.27 -22.32 11.15
N VAL A 179 -2.77 -21.20 11.65
CA VAL A 179 -2.89 -20.95 13.08
C VAL A 179 -4.22 -21.49 13.60
N PRO A 180 -4.21 -22.41 14.58
CA PRO A 180 -5.44 -22.91 15.16
C PRO A 180 -6.20 -21.77 15.88
N PRO A 181 -7.55 -21.79 15.88
CA PRO A 181 -8.39 -20.71 16.45
C PRO A 181 -8.09 -20.39 17.92
N ASN A 182 -7.49 -21.34 18.64
CA ASN A 182 -7.20 -21.26 20.06
C ASN A 182 -5.97 -20.37 20.38
N LYS A 183 -5.23 -19.93 19.36
CA LYS A 183 -4.03 -19.09 19.49
C LYS A 183 -4.23 -17.69 18.90
N LEU A 184 -5.28 -17.00 19.36
CA LEU A 184 -5.66 -15.64 18.93
C LEU A 184 -4.51 -14.62 18.97
N TYR A 185 -3.60 -14.73 19.95
CA TYR A 185 -2.46 -13.81 20.09
C TYR A 185 -1.52 -13.81 18.86
N LEU A 186 -1.44 -14.92 18.11
CA LEU A 186 -0.62 -14.99 16.89
C LEU A 186 -1.21 -14.15 15.75
N PHE A 187 -2.53 -13.91 15.73
CA PHE A 187 -3.17 -13.07 14.73
C PHE A 187 -2.84 -11.57 14.91
N THR A 188 -2.24 -11.17 16.03
CA THR A 188 -1.72 -9.81 16.28
C THR A 188 -0.56 -9.43 15.36
N VAL A 189 0.15 -10.42 14.82
CA VAL A 189 1.30 -10.17 13.92
C VAL A 189 0.85 -9.41 12.67
N THR A 190 -0.30 -9.76 12.10
CA THR A 190 -0.82 -9.13 10.87
C THR A 190 -1.04 -7.62 11.02
N PRO A 191 -1.81 -7.11 12.01
CA PRO A 191 -1.96 -5.67 12.19
C PRO A 191 -0.63 -4.97 12.53
N VAL A 192 0.29 -5.62 13.24
CA VAL A 192 1.64 -5.07 13.46
C VAL A 192 2.39 -4.91 12.13
N CYS A 193 2.39 -5.94 11.27
CA CYS A 193 2.99 -5.88 9.94
C CYS A 193 2.34 -4.77 9.07
N LEU A 194 1.01 -4.62 9.15
CA LEU A 194 0.29 -3.58 8.44
C LEU A 194 0.67 -2.17 8.93
N ILE A 195 0.77 -1.96 10.25
CA ILE A 195 1.21 -0.68 10.83
C ILE A 195 2.62 -0.33 10.36
N ILE A 196 3.53 -1.31 10.37
CA ILE A 196 4.90 -1.13 9.87
C ILE A 196 4.88 -0.77 8.37
N HIS A 197 4.08 -1.48 7.57
CA HIS A 197 3.92 -1.19 6.15
C HIS A 197 3.44 0.24 5.89
N CYS A 198 2.38 0.69 6.58
CA CYS A 198 1.87 2.05 6.47
C CYS A 198 2.92 3.08 6.89
N THR A 199 3.62 2.84 8.00
CA THR A 199 4.65 3.74 8.53
C THR A 199 5.81 3.91 7.55
N ILE A 200 6.31 2.81 6.98
CA ILE A 200 7.40 2.82 6.01
C ILE A 200 6.97 3.50 4.72
N THR A 201 5.74 3.26 4.27
CA THR A 201 5.17 3.93 3.10
C THR A 201 5.13 5.45 3.30
N SER A 202 4.62 5.93 4.45
CA SER A 202 4.64 7.35 4.79
C SER A 202 6.06 7.93 4.88
N PHE A 203 6.99 7.20 5.50
CA PHE A 203 8.39 7.59 5.59
C PHE A 203 9.04 7.75 4.20
N ILE A 204 8.80 6.80 3.31
CA ILE A 204 9.21 6.86 1.91
C ILE A 204 8.67 8.13 1.23
N PHE A 205 7.37 8.42 1.37
CA PHE A 205 6.78 9.60 0.74
C PHE A 205 7.37 10.91 1.25
N ILE A 206 7.65 11.02 2.56
CA ILE A 206 8.18 12.25 3.17
C ILE A 206 9.65 12.46 2.83
N PHE A 207 10.49 11.44 3.02
CA PHE A 207 11.95 11.60 2.95
C PHE A 207 12.51 11.51 1.53
N PHE A 208 11.84 10.78 0.65
CA PHE A 208 12.37 10.50 -0.69
C PHE A 208 11.74 11.37 -1.79
N ASN A 209 10.62 12.06 -1.53
CA ASN A 209 10.11 13.08 -2.45
C ASN A 209 10.76 14.44 -2.18
N LYS A 210 11.59 14.89 -3.14
CA LYS A 210 12.26 16.19 -3.07
C LYS A 210 11.30 17.37 -2.91
N GLU A 211 10.10 17.28 -3.49
CA GLU A 211 9.08 18.32 -3.39
C GLU A 211 8.59 18.55 -1.95
N PHE A 212 8.42 17.47 -1.18
CA PHE A 212 8.06 17.56 0.23
C PHE A 212 9.23 18.02 1.08
N LYS A 213 10.43 17.48 0.84
CA LYS A 213 11.64 17.91 1.56
C LYS A 213 11.90 19.40 1.41
N HIS A 214 11.71 19.95 0.21
CA HIS A 214 11.87 21.38 -0.04
C HIS A 214 10.79 22.23 0.64
N LYS A 215 9.52 21.81 0.62
CA LYS A 215 8.44 22.56 1.29
C LYS A 215 8.50 22.48 2.82
N PHE A 216 8.86 21.34 3.39
CA PHE A 216 8.88 21.13 4.85
C PHE A 216 10.22 21.54 5.49
N PHE A 217 11.36 21.26 4.84
CA PHE A 217 12.69 21.53 5.39
C PHE A 217 13.45 22.64 4.67
N GLY A 218 12.98 23.09 3.49
CA GLY A 218 13.63 24.15 2.72
C GLY A 218 13.12 25.57 3.05
N GLY A 219 12.07 25.71 3.86
CA GLY A 219 11.50 27.00 4.26
C GLY A 219 12.40 27.87 5.16
N SER A 220 13.50 27.35 5.70
CA SER A 220 14.40 28.13 6.57
C SER A 220 15.71 28.59 5.92
N VAL A 221 16.01 28.24 4.67
CA VAL A 221 17.35 28.53 4.08
C VAL A 221 17.31 29.58 2.95
N TYR A 222 16.14 30.08 2.56
CA TYR A 222 16.00 31.04 1.44
C TYR A 222 15.63 32.46 1.86
N ASN A 223 16.05 32.90 3.05
CA ASN A 223 15.84 34.29 3.52
C ASN A 223 17.12 35.04 3.95
N SER A 224 18.33 34.56 3.63
CA SER A 224 19.57 35.29 4.00
C SER A 224 20.47 35.75 2.85
N ASN A 225 20.08 35.60 1.58
CA ASN A 225 20.97 35.92 0.44
C ASN A 225 20.40 36.93 -0.55
N ASN A 226 19.52 37.83 -0.11
CA ASN A 226 19.17 39.04 -0.87
C ASN A 226 19.13 40.24 0.08
N SER A 227 20.31 40.80 0.34
CA SER A 227 20.52 42.18 0.81
C SER A 227 21.92 42.59 0.39
#